data_AF-A0A8T4VY41-F1
#
_entry.id   AF-A0A8T4VY41-F1
#
_cell.length_a   1.000
_cell.length_b   1.000
_cell.length_c   1.000
_cell.angle_alpha   90.00
_cell.angle_beta   90.00
_cell.angle_gamma   90.00
#
_symmetry.space_group_name_H-M   'P 1'
#
loop_
_entity.id
_entity.type
_entity.pdbx_description
1 polymer ?
#
loop_
_entity_poly.entity_id
_entity_poly.type
_entity_poly.pdbx_seq_one_letter_code
_entity_poly.pdbx_strand_id
1 'polypeptide(L)'
;MNEVNLSEHDIQKWVSSRSFERGFRYYKNKVITDAKRQGMMIKAYCYGSMPQPYRVSVQFDADGITQADCSCPVGSGGHCKHVAALLLTYLNDPDEFREIKEID
;
A
#
# COMPACT_ATOMS: atom_id res chain seq x y z
N MET A 1 19.33 -6.81 -5.85
CA MET A 1 18.14 -6.38 -5.10
C MET A 1 16.99 -6.46 -6.07
N ASN A 2 16.00 -7.32 -5.85
CA ASN A 2 14.86 -7.39 -6.76
C ASN A 2 14.02 -6.12 -6.54
N GLU A 3 14.21 -5.13 -7.41
CA GLU A 3 13.37 -3.96 -7.48
C GLU A 3 12.04 -4.35 -8.11
N VAL A 4 10.95 -4.12 -7.37
CA VAL A 4 9.61 -4.21 -7.94
C VAL A 4 9.46 -3.03 -8.91
N ASN A 5 9.22 -3.32 -10.18
CA ASN A 5 8.92 -2.27 -11.15
C ASN A 5 7.45 -1.86 -10.99
N LEU A 6 7.20 -0.82 -10.19
CA LEU A 6 5.87 -0.29 -9.90
C LEU A 6 5.74 1.11 -10.49
N SER A 7 4.66 1.39 -11.23
CA SER A 7 4.32 2.73 -11.69
C SER A 7 2.96 3.21 -11.17
N GLU A 8 2.70 4.52 -11.25
CA GLU A 8 1.36 5.06 -10.92
C GLU A 8 0.24 4.43 -11.76
N HIS A 9 0.53 4.08 -13.03
CA HIS A 9 -0.41 3.42 -13.92
C HIS A 9 -0.79 2.02 -13.43
N ASP A 10 0.17 1.26 -12.89
CA ASP A 10 -0.07 -0.06 -12.33
C ASP A 10 -0.92 0.02 -11.06
N ILE A 11 -0.63 1.01 -10.20
CA ILE A 11 -1.44 1.30 -9.02
C ILE A 11 -2.87 1.68 -9.43
N GLN A 12 -3.02 2.56 -10.42
CA GLN A 12 -4.32 3.01 -10.91
C GLN A 12 -5.12 1.87 -11.53
N LYS A 13 -4.48 1.00 -12.31
CA LYS A 13 -5.09 -0.23 -12.84
C LYS A 13 -5.55 -1.16 -11.72
N TRP A 14 -4.74 -1.34 -10.68
CA TRP A 14 -5.07 -2.21 -9.56
C TRP A 14 -6.28 -1.70 -8.77
N VAL A 15 -6.30 -0.43 -8.35
CA VAL A 15 -7.34 0.07 -7.43
C VAL A 15 -8.53 0.75 -8.11
N SER A 16 -8.49 0.98 -9.43
CA SER A 16 -9.33 1.92 -10.21
C SER A 16 -8.97 3.40 -10.04
N SER A 17 -9.26 4.19 -11.07
CA SER A 17 -9.04 5.65 -11.09
C SER A 17 -9.65 6.38 -9.88
N ARG A 18 -10.86 5.99 -9.46
CA ARG A 18 -11.56 6.64 -8.34
C ARG A 18 -10.87 6.37 -7.00
N SER A 19 -10.42 5.15 -6.75
CA SER A 19 -9.67 4.84 -5.53
C SER A 19 -8.27 5.43 -5.58
N PHE A 20 -7.64 5.48 -6.76
CA PHE A 20 -6.32 6.06 -6.96
C PHE A 20 -6.30 7.54 -6.58
N GLU A 21 -7.21 8.35 -7.13
CA GLU A 21 -7.29 9.79 -6.83
C GLU A 21 -7.52 10.07 -5.33
N ARG A 22 -8.36 9.25 -4.69
CA ARG A 22 -8.59 9.33 -3.24
C ARG A 22 -7.36 8.88 -2.45
N GLY A 23 -6.67 7.84 -2.90
CA GLY A 23 -5.44 7.35 -2.32
C GLY A 23 -4.31 8.38 -2.39
N PHE A 24 -4.21 9.11 -3.50
CA PHE A 24 -3.24 10.18 -3.67
C PHE A 24 -3.41 11.29 -2.63
N ARG A 25 -4.65 11.67 -2.30
CA ARG A 25 -4.93 12.60 -1.20
C ARG A 25 -4.49 12.05 0.16
N TYR A 26 -4.69 10.76 0.41
CA TYR A 26 -4.27 10.11 1.66
C TYR A 26 -2.74 10.06 1.77
N TYR A 27 -2.07 9.68 0.68
CA TYR A 27 -0.62 9.75 0.53
C TYR A 27 -0.08 11.16 0.86
N LYS A 28 -0.63 12.20 0.22
CA LYS A 28 -0.23 13.60 0.49
C LYS A 28 -0.46 14.03 1.94
N ASN A 29 -1.47 13.48 2.60
CA ASN A 29 -1.76 13.74 4.01
C ASN A 29 -0.88 12.92 4.98
N LYS A 30 0.04 12.08 4.48
CA LYS A 30 0.97 11.27 5.27
C LYS A 30 0.25 10.43 6.35
N VAL A 31 -0.87 9.80 5.97
CA VAL A 31 -1.70 9.00 6.90
C VAL A 31 -1.25 7.54 7.03
N ILE A 32 -0.19 7.15 6.31
CA ILE A 32 0.46 5.84 6.42
C ILE A 32 1.46 5.89 7.58
N THR A 33 1.41 4.90 8.47
CA THR A 33 2.25 4.82 9.66
C THR A 33 2.71 3.39 9.92
N ASP A 34 3.84 3.24 10.63
CA ASP A 34 4.49 1.96 10.89
C ASP A 34 4.70 1.13 9.61
N ALA A 35 5.11 1.81 8.53
CA ALA A 35 5.40 1.20 7.25
C ALA A 35 6.59 0.24 7.36
N LYS A 36 6.38 -1.00 6.92
CA LYS A 36 7.36 -2.08 6.97
C LYS A 36 7.43 -2.78 5.65
N ARG A 37 8.64 -3.17 5.26
CA ARG A 37 8.89 -4.04 4.12
C ARG A 37 9.47 -5.37 4.61
N GLN A 38 8.86 -6.46 4.19
CA GLN A 38 9.27 -7.83 4.45
C GLN A 38 9.46 -8.52 3.10
N GLY A 39 10.69 -8.52 2.58
CA GLY A 39 10.97 -9.04 1.24
C GLY A 39 10.11 -8.36 0.15
N MET A 40 9.23 -9.14 -0.47
CA MET A 40 8.28 -8.69 -1.51
C MET A 40 6.91 -8.27 -0.96
N MET A 41 6.80 -8.01 0.33
CA MET A 41 5.56 -7.59 0.97
C MET A 41 5.75 -6.27 1.69
N ILE A 42 4.79 -5.37 1.56
CA ILE A 42 4.71 -4.15 2.37
C ILE A 42 3.48 -4.19 3.27
N LYS A 43 3.61 -3.68 4.49
CA LYS A 43 2.54 -3.58 5.48
C LYS A 43 2.59 -2.24 6.19
N ALA A 44 1.44 -1.69 6.52
CA ALA A 44 1.33 -0.48 7.32
C ALA A 44 -0.03 -0.34 7.99
N TYR A 45 -0.15 0.69 8.83
CA TYR A 45 -1.42 1.23 9.30
C TYR A 45 -1.79 2.48 8.50
N CYS A 46 -3.06 2.57 8.11
CA CYS A 46 -3.61 3.73 7.42
C CYS A 46 -4.70 4.38 8.26
N TYR A 47 -4.47 5.63 8.68
CA TYR A 47 -5.51 6.43 9.30
C TYR A 47 -6.52 6.91 8.26
N GLY A 48 -7.80 6.85 8.61
CA GLY A 48 -8.89 7.21 7.71
C GLY A 48 -10.11 7.69 8.49
N SER A 49 -11.29 7.33 8.02
CA SER A 49 -12.56 7.82 8.61
C SER A 49 -12.94 7.19 9.95
N MET A 50 -12.26 6.12 10.37
CA MET A 50 -12.54 5.43 11.64
C MET A 50 -11.51 5.83 12.69
N PRO A 51 -11.86 5.81 14.00
CA PRO A 51 -10.92 6.12 15.08
C PRO A 51 -9.71 5.18 15.12
N GLN A 52 -9.92 3.91 14.75
CA GLN A 52 -8.86 2.89 14.70
C GLN A 52 -8.29 2.84 13.28
N PRO A 53 -6.95 2.81 13.11
CA PRO A 53 -6.33 2.76 11.79
C PRO A 53 -6.58 1.40 11.13
N TYR A 54 -6.67 1.41 9.80
CA TYR A 54 -6.84 0.19 9.01
C TYR A 54 -5.50 -0.50 8.83
N ARG A 55 -5.49 -1.84 8.95
CA ARG A 55 -4.35 -2.66 8.53
C ARG A 55 -4.38 -2.79 7.02
N VAL A 56 -3.24 -2.53 6.38
CA VAL A 56 -3.10 -2.58 4.92
C VAL A 56 -1.83 -3.35 4.57
N SER A 57 -1.92 -4.22 3.58
CA SER A 57 -0.78 -4.98 3.08
C SER A 57 -0.85 -5.17 1.57
N VAL A 58 0.31 -5.24 0.93
CA VAL A 58 0.46 -5.57 -0.49
C VAL A 58 1.60 -6.56 -0.65
N GLN A 59 1.37 -7.59 -1.45
CA GLN A 59 2.35 -8.55 -1.91
C GLN A 59 2.70 -8.27 -3.36
N PHE A 60 3.99 -8.39 -3.67
CA PHE A 60 4.55 -8.25 -5.01
C PHE A 60 5.22 -9.54 -5.47
N ASP A 61 5.49 -9.61 -6.78
CA ASP A 61 6.45 -10.50 -7.41
C ASP A 61 7.35 -9.71 -8.39
N ALA A 62 7.96 -10.39 -9.37
CA ALA A 62 8.79 -9.75 -10.38
C ALA A 62 7.98 -8.93 -11.41
N ASP A 63 6.70 -9.24 -11.59
CA ASP A 63 5.81 -8.65 -12.61
C ASP A 63 4.88 -7.56 -12.04
N GLY A 64 4.75 -7.47 -10.71
CA GLY A 64 4.07 -6.35 -10.05
C GLY A 64 3.28 -6.75 -8.81
N ILE A 65 2.08 -6.18 -8.66
CA ILE A 65 1.19 -6.45 -7.52
C ILE A 65 0.48 -7.79 -7.74
N THR A 66 0.61 -8.71 -6.78
CA THR A 66 -0.04 -10.03 -6.84
C THR A 66 -1.24 -10.14 -5.90
N GLN A 67 -1.16 -9.50 -4.73
CA GLN A 67 -2.23 -9.49 -3.75
C GLN A 67 -2.22 -8.19 -2.94
N ALA A 68 -3.39 -7.74 -2.52
CA ALA A 68 -3.52 -6.67 -1.55
C ALA A 68 -4.70 -6.92 -0.62
N ASP A 69 -4.55 -6.49 0.62
CA ASP A 69 -5.56 -6.65 1.66
C ASP A 69 -5.67 -5.36 2.47
N CYS A 70 -6.91 -5.03 2.84
CA CYS A 70 -7.18 -3.90 3.70
C CYS A 70 -8.36 -4.21 4.63
N SER A 71 -8.19 -3.93 5.92
CA SER A 71 -9.24 -4.16 6.93
C SER A 71 -10.39 -3.16 6.88
N CYS A 72 -10.52 -2.36 5.81
CA CYS A 72 -11.62 -1.40 5.69
C CYS A 72 -12.90 -2.05 5.14
N PRO A 73 -14.09 -1.46 5.38
CA PRO A 73 -15.36 -2.10 5.00
C PRO A 73 -15.51 -2.40 3.50
N VAL A 74 -14.78 -1.67 2.66
CA VAL A 74 -14.76 -1.84 1.19
C VAL A 74 -13.40 -2.37 0.70
N GLY A 75 -12.60 -2.93 1.61
CA GLY A 75 -11.21 -3.31 1.38
C GLY A 75 -11.02 -4.73 0.85
N SER A 76 -12.09 -5.51 0.75
CA SER A 76 -12.06 -6.87 0.19
C SER A 76 -11.43 -6.85 -1.21
N GLY A 77 -10.39 -7.66 -1.42
CA GLY A 77 -9.61 -7.71 -2.67
C GLY A 77 -8.58 -6.58 -2.84
N GLY A 78 -8.47 -5.66 -1.88
CA GLY A 78 -7.38 -4.67 -1.88
C GLY A 78 -7.49 -3.57 -2.95
N HIS A 79 -8.68 -3.30 -3.48
CA HIS A 79 -8.91 -2.27 -4.51
C HIS A 79 -9.34 -0.92 -3.94
N CYS A 80 -9.00 -0.64 -2.68
CA CYS A 80 -9.47 0.55 -1.95
C CYS A 80 -8.42 1.67 -1.95
N LYS A 81 -8.87 2.88 -1.61
CA LYS A 81 -7.99 4.06 -1.49
C LYS A 81 -6.85 3.91 -0.46
N HIS A 82 -7.00 3.06 0.55
CA HIS A 82 -5.94 2.86 1.55
C HIS A 82 -4.80 2.02 0.97
N VAL A 83 -5.11 1.02 0.15
CA VAL A 83 -4.10 0.28 -0.63
C VAL A 83 -3.42 1.22 -1.62
N ALA A 84 -4.20 2.06 -2.32
CA ALA A 84 -3.62 3.08 -3.19
C ALA A 84 -2.67 4.03 -2.44
N ALA A 85 -3.05 4.48 -1.24
CA ALA A 85 -2.18 5.32 -0.40
C ALA A 85 -0.89 4.60 -0.01
N LEU A 86 -0.96 3.33 0.42
CA LEU A 86 0.22 2.53 0.77
C LEU A 86 1.15 2.34 -0.43
N LEU A 87 0.61 1.99 -1.59
CA LEU A 87 1.37 1.82 -2.84
C LEU A 87 2.04 3.13 -3.28
N LEU A 88 1.33 4.26 -3.18
CA LEU A 88 1.88 5.57 -3.52
C LEU A 88 2.98 6.01 -2.55
N THR A 89 2.84 5.72 -1.24
CA THR A 89 3.92 5.93 -0.28
C THR A 89 5.13 5.06 -0.63
N TYR A 90 4.93 3.79 -0.96
CA TYR A 90 6.03 2.90 -1.35
C TYR A 90 6.75 3.34 -2.63
N LEU A 91 5.99 3.82 -3.62
CA LEU A 91 6.53 4.30 -4.89
C LEU A 91 7.34 5.59 -4.75
N ASN A 92 6.86 6.54 -3.93
CA ASN A 92 7.43 7.90 -3.88
C ASN A 92 8.37 8.13 -2.68
N ASP A 93 8.14 7.43 -1.57
CA ASP A 93 8.91 7.55 -0.34
C ASP A 93 9.34 6.15 0.19
N PRO A 94 10.08 5.35 -0.60
CA PRO A 94 10.46 3.98 -0.20
C PRO A 94 11.26 3.93 1.11
N ASP A 95 11.99 5.00 1.45
CA ASP A 95 12.77 5.13 2.68
C ASP A 95 11.91 5.20 3.96
N GLU A 96 10.60 5.47 3.85
CA GLU A 96 9.69 5.40 5.00
C GLU A 96 9.47 3.95 5.49
N PHE A 97 9.80 2.94 4.67
CA PHE A 97 9.57 1.54 4.98
C PHE A 97 10.77 0.93 5.69
N ARG A 98 10.57 0.58 6.97
CA ARG A 98 11.58 -0.18 7.72
C ARG A 98 11.64 -1.62 7.22
N GLU A 99 12.82 -2.07 6.83
CA GLU A 99 13.03 -3.48 6.51
C GLU A 99 12.92 -4.33 7.78
N ILE A 100 12.10 -5.38 7.69
CA ILE A 100 11.97 -6.39 8.73
C ILE A 100 12.35 -7.75 8.15
N LYS A 101 13.11 -8.53 8.92
CA LYS A 101 13.45 -9.91 8.56
C LYS A 101 12.22 -10.79 8.74
N GLU A 102 12.02 -11.75 7.83
CA GLU A 102 11.16 -12.88 8.13
C GLU A 102 11.79 -13.61 9.32
N ILE A 103 11.03 -13.81 10.39
CA ILE A 103 11.46 -14.68 11.47
C ILE A 103 10.86 -16.04 11.13
N ASP A 104 11.70 -16.94 10.64
CA ASP A 104 11.39 -18.37 10.48
C ASP A 104 10.99 -19.04 11.81
#